data_AF-A0A1B6HXJ0-F1
#
_entry.id   AF-A0A1B6HXJ0-F1
#
_cell.length_a   1.000
_cell.length_b   1.000
_cell.length_c   1.000
_cell.angle_alpha   90.00
_cell.angle_beta   90.00
_cell.angle_gamma   90.00
#
_symmetry.space_group_name_H-M   'P 1'
#
loop_
_entity.id
_entity.type
_entity.pdbx_description
1 polymer ?
#
loop_
_entity_poly.entity_id
_entity_poly.type
_entity_poly.pdbx_seq_one_letter_code
_entity_poly.pdbx_strand_id
1 'polypeptide(L)'
;MSKIKQVFQAAIRNGVLPGAGTRTFASAEHALAGAASGDHSHAGGMTFELNETQKEFQELARKFAQEEIIPVAAEHDKTGKFPWDIVKKAHALGLMNGHIPPHCGGMGMGVFDGCLVAEQLAYGCTGIMTALEASGLGQTP
;
A
#
# COMPACT_ATOMS: atom_id res chain seq x y z
N MET A 1 10.97 -15.25 -0.17
CA MET A 1 10.88 -13.77 -0.23
C MET A 1 9.49 -13.35 0.19
N SER A 2 9.33 -12.35 1.05
CA SER A 2 8.01 -11.79 1.42
C SER A 2 7.26 -11.32 0.16
N LYS A 3 5.94 -11.51 0.10
CA LYS A 3 5.09 -11.12 -1.05
C LYS A 3 5.22 -9.63 -1.39
N ILE A 4 5.44 -8.79 -0.37
CA ILE A 4 5.68 -7.35 -0.52
C ILE A 4 6.97 -7.08 -1.31
N LYS A 5 8.02 -7.87 -1.11
CA LYS A 5 9.28 -7.72 -1.89
C LYS A 5 9.06 -7.94 -3.37
N GLN A 6 8.20 -8.89 -3.74
CA GLN A 6 7.96 -9.23 -5.14
C GLN A 6 7.23 -8.10 -5.87
N VAL A 7 6.22 -7.51 -5.23
CA VAL A 7 5.49 -6.35 -5.76
C VAL A 7 6.43 -5.15 -5.89
N PHE A 8 7.22 -4.88 -4.85
CA PHE A 8 8.18 -3.79 -4.85
C PHE A 8 9.27 -3.95 -5.92
N GLN A 9 9.85 -5.15 -6.06
CA GLN A 9 10.82 -5.46 -7.12
C GLN A 9 10.19 -5.38 -8.52
N ALA A 10 8.91 -5.76 -8.67
CA ALA A 10 8.18 -5.59 -9.93
C ALA A 10 7.94 -4.11 -10.25
N ALA A 11 7.60 -3.28 -9.25
CA ALA A 11 7.42 -1.83 -9.40
C ALA A 11 8.71 -1.13 -9.85
N ILE A 12 9.86 -1.55 -9.31
CA ILE A 12 11.19 -1.08 -9.72
C ILE A 12 11.51 -1.54 -11.15
N ARG A 13 11.32 -2.83 -11.46
CA ARG A 13 11.59 -3.39 -12.79
C ARG A 13 10.78 -2.70 -13.89
N ASN A 14 9.55 -2.29 -13.56
CA ASN A 14 8.64 -1.62 -14.49
C ASN A 14 8.86 -0.10 -14.57
N GLY A 15 9.89 0.44 -13.91
CA GLY A 15 10.26 1.86 -13.97
C GLY A 15 9.24 2.81 -13.32
N VAL A 16 8.28 2.28 -12.55
CA VAL A 16 7.29 3.10 -11.82
C VAL A 16 7.93 3.70 -10.57
N LEU A 17 8.90 2.99 -9.98
CA LEU A 17 9.87 3.55 -9.05
C LEU A 17 11.20 3.75 -9.79
N PRO A 18 11.88 4.91 -9.67
CA PRO A 18 13.17 5.12 -10.32
C PRO A 18 14.20 4.15 -9.75
N GLY A 19 14.83 3.36 -10.62
CA GLY A 19 15.87 2.41 -10.25
C GLY A 19 17.07 3.09 -9.58
N ALA A 20 17.40 2.64 -8.38
CA ALA A 20 18.66 2.85 -7.65
C ALA A 20 19.16 4.30 -7.41
N GLY A 21 18.42 5.35 -7.80
CA GLY A 21 18.98 6.71 -7.91
C GLY A 21 18.47 7.76 -6.93
N THR A 22 17.31 7.59 -6.29
CA THR A 22 16.81 8.54 -5.29
C THR A 22 16.60 7.83 -3.96
N ARG A 23 17.05 8.46 -2.87
CA ARG A 23 17.12 7.91 -1.50
C ARG A 23 15.74 7.59 -0.89
N THR A 24 14.69 7.61 -1.68
CA THR A 24 13.30 7.63 -1.22
C THR A 24 12.72 6.24 -0.98
N PHE A 25 13.28 5.12 -1.43
CA PHE A 25 12.71 3.79 -1.09
C PHE A 25 13.71 2.71 -0.68
N ALA A 26 15.02 3.00 -0.62
CA ALA A 26 16.05 2.05 -0.19
C ALA A 26 15.91 1.60 1.28
N SER A 27 15.30 2.41 2.15
CA SER A 27 15.04 2.05 3.55
C SER A 27 14.04 0.87 3.68
N ALA A 28 13.05 0.81 2.78
CA ALA A 28 12.09 -0.29 2.75
C ALA A 28 12.77 -1.62 2.37
N GLU A 29 13.78 -1.57 1.50
CA GLU A 29 14.54 -2.74 1.04
C GLU A 29 15.28 -3.46 2.19
N HIS A 30 15.85 -2.69 3.13
CA HIS A 30 16.53 -3.20 4.31
C HIS A 30 15.55 -3.78 5.35
N ALA A 31 14.40 -3.12 5.57
CA ALA A 31 13.35 -3.63 6.45
C ALA A 31 12.84 -5.00 5.99
N LEU A 32 12.70 -5.17 4.67
CA LEU A 32 12.18 -6.39 4.07
C LEU A 32 13.09 -7.62 4.32
N ALA A 33 14.39 -7.46 4.59
CA ALA A 33 15.35 -8.57 4.78
C ALA A 33 15.10 -9.44 6.03
N GLY A 34 14.36 -8.94 7.04
CA GLY A 34 14.17 -9.60 8.34
C GLY A 34 13.00 -10.58 8.46
N ALA A 35 12.27 -10.87 7.38
CA ALA A 35 10.98 -11.58 7.42
C ALA A 35 11.07 -13.12 7.64
N ALA A 36 11.78 -13.55 8.68
CA ALA A 36 11.68 -14.90 9.22
C ALA A 36 11.67 -14.82 10.74
N SER A 37 10.63 -15.40 11.35
CA SER A 37 10.40 -15.59 12.79
C SER A 37 9.97 -14.37 13.62
N GLY A 38 8.69 -14.39 13.99
CA GLY A 38 8.12 -13.63 15.10
C GLY A 38 6.93 -14.42 15.63
N ASP A 39 7.18 -15.40 16.48
CA ASP A 39 6.16 -16.09 17.26
C ASP A 39 5.60 -15.10 18.29
N HIS A 40 4.38 -14.64 18.10
CA HIS A 40 3.70 -13.74 19.04
C HIS A 40 2.99 -14.57 20.12
N SER A 41 3.77 -15.22 20.98
CA SER A 41 3.22 -15.80 22.20
C SER A 41 2.82 -14.66 23.15
N HIS A 42 1.52 -14.48 23.38
CA HIS A 42 1.00 -13.57 24.41
C HIS A 42 0.20 -14.33 25.46
N ALA A 43 0.43 -13.95 26.70
CA ALA A 43 -0.28 -14.46 27.87
C ALA A 43 -1.77 -14.04 27.79
N GLY A 44 -2.61 -14.90 27.20
CA GLY A 44 -4.05 -15.01 27.45
C GLY A 44 -4.98 -13.81 27.15
N GLY A 45 -4.51 -12.66 26.67
CA GLY A 45 -5.30 -11.45 26.45
C GLY A 45 -5.39 -10.97 24.99
N MET A 46 -6.36 -10.09 24.69
CA MET A 46 -6.48 -9.43 23.39
C MET A 46 -5.35 -8.41 23.19
N THR A 47 -4.69 -8.46 22.02
CA THR A 47 -3.65 -7.50 21.62
C THR A 47 -4.06 -6.78 20.34
N PHE A 48 -3.73 -5.49 20.26
CA PHE A 48 -3.89 -4.65 19.07
C PHE A 48 -2.56 -4.40 18.35
N GLU A 49 -1.49 -5.06 18.79
CA GLU A 49 -0.20 -4.93 18.13
C GLU A 49 -0.25 -5.52 16.72
N LEU A 50 0.18 -4.72 15.74
CA LEU A 50 0.29 -5.15 14.36
C LEU A 50 1.46 -6.12 14.21
N ASN A 51 1.28 -7.17 13.40
CA ASN A 51 2.42 -7.99 13.01
C ASN A 51 3.35 -7.20 12.06
N GLU A 52 4.55 -7.71 11.83
CA GLU A 52 5.56 -7.01 11.03
C GLU A 52 5.10 -6.74 9.59
N THR A 53 4.37 -7.67 8.96
CA THR A 53 3.82 -7.47 7.61
C THR A 53 2.76 -6.35 7.59
N GLN A 54 1.94 -6.25 8.62
CA GLN A 54 0.95 -5.17 8.78
C GLN A 54 1.60 -3.82 9.01
N LYS A 55 2.67 -3.78 9.83
CA LYS A 55 3.51 -2.58 10.01
C LYS A 55 4.12 -2.13 8.68
N GLU A 56 4.61 -3.07 7.87
CA GLU A 56 5.14 -2.79 6.52
C GLU A 56 4.08 -2.19 5.58
N PHE A 57 2.88 -2.77 5.53
CA PHE A 57 1.77 -2.22 4.74
C PHE A 57 1.38 -0.81 5.18
N GLN A 58 1.25 -0.59 6.49
CA GLN A 58 0.91 0.70 7.06
C GLN A 58 1.99 1.74 6.70
N GLU A 59 3.26 1.42 6.87
CA GLU A 59 4.36 2.36 6.59
C GLU A 59 4.45 2.70 5.09
N LEU A 60 4.31 1.71 4.21
CA LEU A 60 4.30 1.95 2.76
C LEU A 60 3.14 2.88 2.35
N ALA A 61 1.94 2.60 2.84
CA ALA A 61 0.76 3.41 2.53
C ALA A 61 0.86 4.82 3.12
N ARG A 62 1.37 4.97 4.35
CA ARG A 62 1.62 6.25 5.01
C ARG A 62 2.58 7.11 4.19
N LYS A 63 3.68 6.52 3.75
CA LYS A 63 4.67 7.20 2.92
C LYS A 63 4.08 7.64 1.59
N PHE A 64 3.35 6.75 0.90
CA PHE A 64 2.68 7.08 -0.35
C PHE A 64 1.69 8.25 -0.16
N ALA A 65 0.92 8.24 0.93
CA ALA A 65 0.01 9.33 1.24
C ALA A 65 0.75 10.66 1.42
N GLN A 66 1.87 10.68 2.16
CA GLN A 66 2.67 11.88 2.39
C GLN A 66 3.34 12.43 1.13
N GLU A 67 3.89 11.55 0.29
CA GLU A 67 4.72 11.96 -0.85
C GLU A 67 3.90 12.19 -2.13
N GLU A 68 2.79 11.47 -2.31
CA GLU A 68 2.05 11.43 -3.58
C GLU A 68 0.61 11.96 -3.50
N ILE A 69 -0.05 11.86 -2.34
CA ILE A 69 -1.45 12.28 -2.18
C ILE A 69 -1.56 13.69 -1.60
N ILE A 70 -0.97 13.92 -0.41
CA ILE A 70 -1.09 15.19 0.33
C ILE A 70 -0.69 16.41 -0.52
N PRO A 71 0.42 16.40 -1.30
CA PRO A 71 0.85 17.59 -2.04
C PRO A 71 -0.14 18.06 -3.10
N VAL A 72 -0.98 17.16 -3.63
CA VAL A 72 -1.88 17.42 -4.75
C VAL A 72 -3.36 17.39 -4.35
N ALA A 73 -3.68 17.02 -3.11
CA ALA A 73 -5.05 16.85 -2.62
C ALA A 73 -5.91 18.11 -2.82
N ALA A 74 -5.40 19.28 -2.44
CA ALA A 74 -6.15 20.54 -2.52
C ALA A 74 -6.45 20.98 -3.97
N GLU A 75 -5.59 20.63 -4.93
CA GLU A 75 -5.83 20.90 -6.34
C GLU A 75 -6.91 19.98 -6.89
N HIS A 76 -6.84 18.69 -6.57
CA HIS A 76 -7.83 17.70 -7.03
C HIS A 76 -9.22 17.99 -6.46
N ASP A 77 -9.30 18.39 -5.19
CA ASP A 77 -10.55 18.81 -4.55
C ASP A 77 -11.17 20.03 -5.25
N LYS A 78 -10.38 21.07 -5.53
CA LYS A 78 -10.86 22.28 -6.21
C LYS A 78 -11.27 22.07 -7.66
N THR A 79 -10.54 21.20 -8.37
CA THR A 79 -10.70 21.03 -9.82
C THR A 79 -11.62 19.88 -10.20
N GLY A 80 -11.83 18.91 -9.31
CA GLY A 80 -12.52 17.66 -9.62
C GLY A 80 -11.79 16.78 -10.65
N LYS A 81 -10.52 17.08 -10.97
CA LYS A 81 -9.72 16.29 -11.92
C LYS A 81 -9.49 14.90 -11.35
N PHE A 82 -9.67 13.87 -12.17
CA PHE A 82 -9.41 12.50 -11.74
C PHE A 82 -7.89 12.23 -11.58
N PRO A 83 -7.44 11.63 -10.45
CA PRO A 83 -6.03 11.50 -10.09
C PRO A 83 -5.31 10.32 -10.79
N TRP A 84 -5.32 10.29 -12.12
CA TRP A 84 -4.77 9.17 -12.90
C TRP A 84 -3.31 8.84 -12.59
N ASP A 85 -2.48 9.85 -12.33
CA ASP A 85 -1.06 9.64 -12.05
C ASP A 85 -0.86 8.94 -10.70
N ILE A 86 -1.67 9.31 -9.70
CA ILE A 86 -1.68 8.65 -8.38
C ILE A 86 -2.19 7.22 -8.51
N VAL A 87 -3.28 6.98 -9.26
CA VAL A 87 -3.85 5.65 -9.49
C VAL A 87 -2.81 4.70 -10.09
N LYS A 88 -2.08 5.13 -11.12
CA LYS A 88 -1.05 4.31 -11.76
C LYS A 88 0.09 3.96 -10.80
N LYS A 89 0.55 4.93 -9.99
CA LYS A 89 1.59 4.69 -8.99
C LYS A 89 1.11 3.74 -7.88
N ALA A 90 -0.07 3.99 -7.33
CA ALA A 90 -0.67 3.15 -6.28
C ALA A 90 -0.85 1.70 -6.76
N HIS A 91 -1.38 1.50 -7.98
CA HIS A 91 -1.54 0.18 -8.58
C HIS A 91 -0.20 -0.55 -8.74
N ALA A 92 0.84 0.14 -9.23
CA ALA A 92 2.16 -0.46 -9.40
C ALA A 92 2.82 -0.87 -8.08
N LEU A 93 2.54 -0.13 -7.00
CA LEU A 93 3.00 -0.43 -5.65
C LEU A 93 2.17 -1.51 -4.93
N GLY A 94 1.08 -1.98 -5.55
CA GLY A 94 0.15 -2.92 -4.92
C GLY A 94 -0.73 -2.29 -3.85
N LEU A 95 -0.87 -0.97 -3.80
CA LEU A 95 -1.75 -0.29 -2.83
C LEU A 95 -3.23 -0.29 -3.26
N MET A 96 -3.57 -1.02 -4.33
CA MET A 96 -4.93 -1.17 -4.85
C MET A 96 -5.27 -2.65 -4.99
N ASN A 97 -6.55 -2.99 -4.77
CA ASN A 97 -7.09 -4.33 -5.01
C ASN A 97 -6.30 -5.45 -4.30
N GLY A 98 -5.79 -5.18 -3.10
CA GLY A 98 -4.91 -6.10 -2.38
C GLY A 98 -5.54 -7.45 -2.04
N HIS A 99 -6.87 -7.49 -1.89
CA HIS A 99 -7.66 -8.69 -1.60
C HIS A 99 -7.76 -9.68 -2.78
N ILE A 100 -7.44 -9.25 -4.00
CA ILE A 100 -7.51 -10.11 -5.18
C ILE A 100 -6.62 -11.35 -4.98
N PRO A 101 -7.13 -12.56 -5.27
CA PRO A 101 -6.35 -13.79 -5.08
C PRO A 101 -5.07 -13.85 -5.93
N PRO A 102 -4.02 -14.54 -5.47
CA PRO A 102 -2.77 -14.68 -6.22
C PRO A 102 -2.89 -15.29 -7.62
N HIS A 103 -3.85 -16.19 -7.85
CA HIS A 103 -4.07 -16.79 -9.17
C HIS A 103 -4.60 -15.78 -10.21
N CYS A 104 -5.13 -14.64 -9.75
CA CYS A 104 -5.53 -13.50 -10.58
C CYS A 104 -4.47 -12.39 -10.63
N GLY A 105 -3.28 -12.60 -10.05
CA GLY A 105 -2.21 -11.61 -9.98
C GLY A 105 -2.28 -10.62 -8.80
N GLY A 106 -3.18 -10.85 -7.83
CA GLY A 106 -3.28 -10.04 -6.62
C GLY A 106 -2.44 -10.58 -5.44
N MET A 107 -2.52 -9.92 -4.28
CA MET A 107 -1.72 -10.30 -3.10
C MET A 107 -2.44 -11.27 -2.15
N GLY A 108 -3.77 -11.35 -2.24
CA GLY A 108 -4.61 -12.10 -1.32
C GLY A 108 -4.53 -11.56 0.11
N MET A 109 -4.52 -10.23 0.27
CA MET A 109 -4.54 -9.56 1.56
C MET A 109 -5.86 -9.83 2.30
N GLY A 110 -5.78 -9.91 3.64
CA GLY A 110 -6.97 -9.96 4.47
C GLY A 110 -7.67 -8.59 4.54
N VAL A 111 -8.93 -8.60 4.97
CA VAL A 111 -9.73 -7.36 5.11
C VAL A 111 -9.04 -6.35 6.04
N PHE A 112 -8.49 -6.82 7.17
CA PHE A 112 -7.82 -5.94 8.13
C PHE A 112 -6.56 -5.30 7.54
N ASP A 113 -5.77 -6.03 6.77
CA ASP A 113 -4.60 -5.47 6.09
C ASP A 113 -5.01 -4.38 5.08
N GLY A 114 -6.13 -4.62 4.36
CA GLY A 114 -6.75 -3.62 3.50
C GLY A 114 -7.21 -2.37 4.26
N CYS A 115 -7.81 -2.53 5.44
CA CYS A 115 -8.18 -1.41 6.30
C CYS A 115 -6.97 -0.56 6.70
N LEU A 116 -5.84 -1.18 7.06
CA LEU A 116 -4.61 -0.47 7.43
C LEU A 116 -4.09 0.38 6.26
N VAL A 117 -4.11 -0.16 5.04
CA VAL A 117 -3.72 0.60 3.83
C VAL A 117 -4.70 1.74 3.58
N ALA A 118 -6.00 1.45 3.55
CA ALA A 118 -7.04 2.43 3.27
C ALA A 118 -7.02 3.60 4.27
N GLU A 119 -6.80 3.33 5.56
CA GLU A 119 -6.67 4.35 6.61
C GLU A 119 -5.55 5.35 6.29
N GLN A 120 -4.37 4.86 5.90
CA GLN A 120 -3.25 5.75 5.59
C GLN A 120 -3.46 6.53 4.28
N LEU A 121 -4.06 5.91 3.25
CA LEU A 121 -4.40 6.62 2.01
C LEU A 121 -5.45 7.71 2.27
N ALA A 122 -6.47 7.40 3.07
CA ALA A 122 -7.52 8.32 3.47
C ALA A 122 -6.99 9.50 4.30
N TYR A 123 -5.97 9.27 5.14
CA TYR A 123 -5.26 10.32 5.87
C TYR A 123 -4.68 11.38 4.91
N GLY A 124 -4.25 10.99 3.71
CA GLY A 124 -3.79 11.92 2.70
C GLY A 124 -4.94 12.70 2.05
N CYS A 125 -5.95 11.99 1.54
CA CYS A 125 -7.17 12.58 0.98
C CYS A 125 -8.23 11.49 0.80
N THR A 126 -9.40 11.65 1.43
CA THR A 126 -10.51 10.70 1.33
C THR A 126 -11.08 10.59 -0.08
N GLY A 127 -11.11 11.69 -0.86
CA GLY A 127 -11.56 11.69 -2.25
C GLY A 127 -10.64 10.90 -3.19
N ILE A 128 -9.32 11.10 -3.06
CA ILE A 128 -8.34 10.34 -3.84
C ILE A 128 -8.33 8.87 -3.39
N MET A 129 -8.36 8.58 -2.08
CA MET A 129 -8.52 7.21 -1.58
C MET A 129 -9.76 6.53 -2.17
N THR A 130 -10.89 7.23 -2.20
CA THR A 130 -12.13 6.71 -2.81
C THR A 130 -11.90 6.35 -4.29
N ALA A 131 -11.17 7.18 -5.05
CA ALA A 131 -10.84 6.86 -6.44
C ALA A 131 -9.93 5.61 -6.57
N LEU A 132 -9.09 5.32 -5.57
CA LEU A 132 -8.24 4.13 -5.53
C LEU A 132 -9.01 2.86 -5.14
N GLU A 133 -9.95 2.96 -4.21
CA GLU A 133 -10.74 1.83 -3.69
C GLU A 133 -12.00 1.53 -4.53
N ALA A 134 -12.55 2.52 -5.26
CA ALA A 134 -13.82 2.39 -5.97
C ALA A 134 -13.85 1.22 -6.97
N SER A 135 -12.70 0.79 -7.52
CA SER A 135 -12.63 -0.40 -8.37
C SER A 135 -13.00 -1.70 -7.65
N GLY A 136 -12.89 -1.74 -6.31
CA GLY A 136 -13.33 -2.84 -5.47
C GLY A 136 -14.86 -3.01 -5.47
N LEU A 137 -15.61 -1.91 -5.55
CA LEU A 137 -17.09 -1.94 -5.56
C LEU A 137 -17.65 -2.61 -6.82
N GLY A 138 -16.94 -2.54 -7.95
CA GLY A 138 -17.34 -3.23 -9.17
C GLY A 138 -17.18 -4.75 -9.12
N GLN A 139 -16.58 -5.29 -8.06
CA GLN A 139 -16.35 -6.73 -7.88
C GLN A 139 -17.44 -7.40 -7.04
N THR A 140 -18.29 -6.62 -6.36
CA THR A 140 -19.43 -7.15 -5.63
C THR A 140 -20.52 -7.58 -6.62
N PRO A 141 -21.13 -8.77 -6.45
CA PRO A 141 -22.14 -9.32 -7.37
C PRO A 141 -23.41 -8.48 -7.48
#